data_AF-A0A7W1JJL6-F1
#
_entry.id   AF-A0A7W1JJL6-F1
#
_cell.length_a   1.000
_cell.length_b   1.000
_cell.length_c   1.000
_cell.angle_alpha   90.00
_cell.angle_beta   90.00
_cell.angle_gamma   90.00
#
_symmetry.space_group_name_H-M   'P 1'
#
loop_
_entity.id
_entity.type
_entity.pdbx_description
1 polymer ?
#
loop_
_entity_poly.entity_id
_entity_poly.type
_entity_poly.pdbx_seq_one_letter_code
_entity_poly.pdbx_strand_id
1 'polypeptide(L)'
;MVELSKKTKKELRKLLTTAYARELDQHILELSMKFEDWKNRKIDCWDLNDNIHKFHDGISRKLFDAYNARGVDDLYMISRAFASNLLLKEEIPTEAIEIVEHFANTLF
;
A
#
# COMPACT_ATOMS: atom_id res chain seq x y z
N MET A 1 -20.10 8.43 11.77
CA MET A 1 -18.87 7.67 12.07
C MET A 1 -19.29 6.37 12.71
N VAL A 2 -18.89 5.23 12.16
CA VAL A 2 -19.18 3.95 12.82
C VAL A 2 -18.31 3.85 14.07
N GLU A 3 -18.94 3.52 15.19
CA GLU A 3 -18.25 3.46 16.47
C GLU A 3 -17.58 2.09 16.63
N LEU A 4 -16.35 1.97 16.13
CA LEU A 4 -15.55 0.77 16.32
C LEU A 4 -14.96 0.68 17.72
N SER A 5 -14.88 -0.55 18.24
CA SER A 5 -14.22 -0.85 19.50
C SER A 5 -12.74 -0.40 19.49
N LYS A 6 -12.21 -0.05 20.67
CA LYS A 6 -10.79 0.31 20.83
C LYS A 6 -9.85 -0.81 20.36
N LYS A 7 -10.27 -2.07 20.54
CA LYS A 7 -9.54 -3.25 20.08
C LYS A 7 -9.47 -3.27 18.55
N THR A 8 -10.61 -3.16 17.86
CA THR A 8 -10.67 -3.13 16.39
C THR A 8 -9.85 -1.98 15.82
N LYS A 9 -9.97 -0.76 16.37
CA LYS A 9 -9.15 0.38 15.94
C LYS A 9 -7.64 0.10 16.06
N LYS A 10 -7.20 -0.61 17.10
CA LYS A 10 -5.80 -1.01 17.28
C LYS A 10 -5.37 -2.06 16.25
N GLU A 11 -6.25 -3.01 15.93
CA GLU A 11 -5.99 -4.04 14.92
C GLU A 11 -5.89 -3.44 13.51
N LEU A 12 -6.81 -2.53 13.14
CA LEU A 12 -6.76 -1.82 11.86
C LEU A 12 -5.44 -1.07 11.66
N ARG A 13 -4.91 -0.41 12.70
CA ARG A 13 -3.60 0.27 12.60
C ARG A 13 -2.44 -0.67 12.34
N LYS A 14 -2.48 -1.88 12.90
CA LYS A 14 -1.47 -2.90 12.59
C LYS A 14 -1.59 -3.35 11.13
N LEU A 15 -2.81 -3.55 10.65
CA LEU A 15 -3.07 -3.90 9.26
C LEU A 15 -2.63 -2.79 8.30
N LEU A 16 -2.72 -1.52 8.67
CA LEU A 16 -2.17 -0.42 7.87
C LEU A 16 -0.66 -0.52 7.71
N THR A 17 0.06 -0.87 8.77
CA THR A 17 1.51 -1.13 8.68
C THR A 17 1.81 -2.31 7.76
N THR A 18 1.02 -3.39 7.85
CA THR A 18 1.15 -4.55 6.95
C THR A 18 0.86 -4.19 5.50
N ALA A 19 -0.23 -3.47 5.24
CA ALA A 19 -0.61 -3.01 3.91
C ALA A 19 0.47 -2.12 3.29
N TYR A 20 1.01 -1.18 4.08
CA TYR A 20 2.11 -0.32 3.64
C TYR A 20 3.34 -1.15 3.25
N ALA A 21 3.75 -2.11 4.08
CA ALA A 21 4.88 -2.98 3.77
C ALA A 21 4.65 -3.78 2.48
N ARG A 22 3.45 -4.34 2.28
CA ARG A 22 3.10 -5.11 1.07
C ARG A 22 3.09 -4.24 -0.20
N GLU A 23 2.55 -3.02 -0.13
CA GLU A 23 2.53 -2.11 -1.26
C GLU A 23 3.94 -1.63 -1.62
N LEU A 24 4.79 -1.38 -0.61
CA LEU A 24 6.20 -1.06 -0.83
C LEU A 24 6.94 -2.24 -1.49
N ASP A 25 6.67 -3.47 -1.03
CA ASP A 25 7.29 -4.67 -1.58
C ASP A 25 6.93 -4.90 -3.05
N GLN A 26 5.69 -4.63 -3.46
CA GLN A 26 5.28 -4.66 -4.86
C GLN A 26 6.11 -3.70 -5.73
N HIS A 27 6.31 -2.46 -5.28
CA HIS A 27 7.12 -1.49 -6.02
C HIS A 27 8.61 -1.83 -6.01
N ILE A 28 9.13 -2.42 -4.92
CA ILE A 28 10.50 -2.94 -4.89
C ILE A 28 10.66 -4.09 -5.87
N LEU A 29 9.66 -4.98 -5.99
CA LEU A 29 9.67 -6.07 -6.95
C LEU A 29 9.70 -5.54 -8.39
N GLU A 30 8.90 -4.51 -8.70
CA GLU A 30 8.95 -3.82 -10.01
C GLU A 30 10.34 -3.24 -10.30
N LEU A 31 10.96 -2.57 -9.32
CA LEU A 31 12.32 -2.06 -9.45
C LEU A 31 13.33 -3.19 -9.66
N SER A 32 13.18 -4.31 -8.96
CA SER A 32 14.07 -5.48 -9.08
C SER A 32 14.07 -6.06 -10.50
N MET A 33 12.92 -6.05 -11.18
CA MET A 33 12.83 -6.45 -12.58
C MET A 33 13.66 -5.55 -13.50
N LYS A 34 13.82 -4.26 -13.17
CA LYS A 34 14.69 -3.34 -13.91
C LYS A 34 16.17 -3.66 -13.73
N PHE A 35 16.57 -4.11 -12.54
CA PHE A 35 17.92 -4.64 -12.35
C PHE A 35 18.17 -5.87 -13.24
N GLU A 36 17.19 -6.76 -13.38
CA GLU A 36 17.33 -7.92 -14.26
C GLU A 36 17.33 -7.54 -15.74
N ASP A 37 16.54 -6.56 -16.16
CA ASP A 37 16.60 -6.01 -17.52
C ASP A 37 17.99 -5.42 -17.83
N TRP A 38 18.60 -4.72 -16.87
CA TRP A 38 19.96 -4.18 -16.99
C TRP A 38 21.02 -5.29 -17.09
N LYS A 39 20.97 -6.30 -16.22
CA LYS A 39 21.90 -7.46 -16.28
C LYS A 39 21.81 -8.18 -17.62
N ASN A 40 20.60 -8.25 -18.19
CA ASN A 40 20.34 -8.84 -19.50
C ASN A 40 20.56 -7.89 -20.68
N ARG A 41 21.16 -6.71 -20.45
CA ARG A 41 21.49 -5.68 -21.46
C ARG A 41 20.28 -5.16 -22.26
N LYS A 42 19.08 -5.24 -21.69
CA LYS A 42 17.86 -4.67 -22.31
C LYS A 42 17.75 -3.16 -22.08
N ILE A 43 18.32 -2.68 -20.97
CA ILE A 43 18.45 -1.27 -20.62
C ILE A 43 19.90 -1.00 -20.23
N ASP A 44 20.34 0.25 -20.34
CA ASP A 44 21.71 0.63 -19.95
C ASP A 44 21.80 1.11 -18.49
N CYS A 45 22.99 1.57 -18.08
CA CYS A 45 23.20 2.06 -16.72
C CYS A 45 22.47 3.37 -16.42
N TRP A 46 22.24 4.22 -17.42
CA TRP A 46 21.53 5.49 -17.27
C TRP A 46 20.04 5.23 -17.08
N ASP A 47 19.48 4.32 -17.85
CA ASP A 47 18.10 3.85 -17.71
C ASP A 47 17.85 3.28 -16.31
N LEU A 48 18.72 2.38 -15.83
CA LEU A 48 18.58 1.80 -14.49
C LEU A 48 18.68 2.89 -13.41
N ASN A 49 19.64 3.81 -13.53
CA ASN A 49 19.81 4.91 -12.59
C ASN A 49 18.55 5.79 -12.51
N ASP A 50 17.94 6.13 -13.65
CA ASP A 50 16.69 6.89 -13.70
C ASP A 50 15.52 6.12 -13.05
N ASN A 51 15.41 4.81 -13.27
CA ASN A 51 14.41 3.98 -12.57
C ASN A 51 14.59 4.00 -11.04
N ILE A 52 15.83 3.95 -10.56
CA ILE A 52 16.14 4.05 -9.12
C ILE A 52 15.72 5.42 -8.57
N HIS A 53 16.03 6.51 -9.26
CA HIS A 53 15.61 7.86 -8.85
C HIS A 53 14.08 8.00 -8.83
N LYS A 54 13.39 7.53 -9.87
CA LYS A 54 11.91 7.53 -9.92
C LYS A 54 11.29 6.75 -8.76
N PHE A 55 11.86 5.61 -8.40
CA PHE A 55 11.42 4.84 -7.24
C PHE A 55 11.67 5.61 -5.93
N HIS A 56 12.91 6.06 -5.70
CA HIS A 56 13.31 6.68 -4.43
C HIS A 56 12.60 8.02 -4.20
N ASP A 57 12.69 8.93 -5.17
CA ASP A 57 12.22 10.31 -5.04
C ASP A 57 10.71 10.43 -5.31
N GLY A 58 10.17 9.52 -6.11
CA GLY A 58 8.76 9.52 -6.51
C GLY A 58 7.93 8.52 -5.71
N ILE A 59 8.06 7.24 -6.05
CA ILE A 59 7.14 6.18 -5.59
C ILE A 59 7.21 6.00 -4.08
N SER A 60 8.40 5.73 -3.54
CA SER A 60 8.63 5.51 -2.12
C SER A 60 8.18 6.71 -1.28
N ARG A 61 8.50 7.92 -1.74
CA ARG A 61 8.09 9.16 -1.08
C ARG A 61 6.57 9.34 -1.03
N LYS A 62 5.90 9.19 -2.17
CA LYS A 62 4.43 9.31 -2.24
C LYS A 62 3.74 8.26 -1.37
N LEU A 63 4.27 7.04 -1.35
CA LEU A 63 3.74 5.96 -0.54
C LEU A 63 3.87 6.27 0.96
N PHE A 64 5.05 6.76 1.38
CA PHE A 64 5.27 7.23 2.74
C PHE A 64 4.27 8.33 3.12
N ASP A 65 4.12 9.35 2.28
CA ASP A 65 3.23 10.47 2.54
C ASP A 65 1.77 9.99 2.63
N ALA A 66 1.33 9.03 1.79
CA ALA A 66 -0.02 8.48 1.82
C ALA A 66 -0.35 7.74 3.14
N TYR A 67 0.57 6.92 3.65
CA TYR A 67 0.34 6.16 4.88
C TYR A 67 0.60 6.94 6.17
N ASN A 68 1.33 8.05 6.10
CA ASN A 68 1.65 8.89 7.27
C ASN A 68 0.93 10.24 7.26
N ALA A 69 0.04 10.48 6.30
CA ALA A 69 -0.75 11.70 6.20
C ALA A 69 -1.63 11.88 7.46
N ARG A 70 -1.56 13.06 8.06
CA ARG A 70 -2.37 13.41 9.23
C ARG A 70 -3.83 13.59 8.82
N GLY A 71 -4.74 13.05 9.64
CA GLY A 71 -6.18 13.24 9.45
C GLY A 71 -6.82 12.34 8.38
N VAL A 72 -6.05 11.43 7.78
CA VAL A 72 -6.62 10.38 6.95
C VAL A 72 -7.26 9.33 7.84
N ASP A 73 -8.47 8.91 7.49
CA ASP A 73 -9.26 7.94 8.24
C ASP A 73 -8.71 6.51 8.07
N ASP A 74 -8.55 5.79 9.19
CA ASP A 74 -8.00 4.42 9.21
C ASP A 74 -8.84 3.46 8.35
N LEU A 75 -10.19 3.59 8.34
CA LEU A 75 -11.06 2.74 7.54
C LEU A 75 -10.92 3.04 6.04
N TYR A 76 -10.79 4.32 5.67
CA TYR A 76 -10.55 4.68 4.28
C TYR A 76 -9.28 4.00 3.73
N MET A 77 -8.18 4.05 4.50
CA MET A 77 -6.91 3.46 4.08
C MET A 77 -6.95 1.93 4.05
N ILE A 78 -7.63 1.29 5.00
CA ILE A 78 -7.86 -0.16 4.96
C ILE A 78 -8.72 -0.55 3.76
N SER A 79 -9.72 0.26 3.41
CA SER A 79 -10.58 0.03 2.24
C SER A 79 -9.81 0.13 0.92
N ARG A 80 -8.91 1.11 0.81
CA ARG A 80 -7.97 1.19 -0.32
C ARG A 80 -7.08 -0.04 -0.40
N ALA A 81 -6.48 -0.43 0.72
CA ALA A 81 -5.60 -1.60 0.77
C ALA A 81 -6.33 -2.89 0.41
N PHE A 82 -7.58 -3.05 0.86
CA PHE A 82 -8.43 -4.17 0.48
C PHE A 82 -8.76 -4.17 -1.01
N ALA A 83 -9.19 -3.02 -1.57
CA ALA A 83 -9.50 -2.89 -2.99
C ALA A 83 -8.29 -3.16 -3.90
N SER A 84 -7.08 -2.82 -3.45
CA SER A 84 -5.82 -3.10 -4.13
C SER A 84 -5.28 -4.52 -3.89
N ASN A 85 -6.04 -5.41 -3.25
CA ASN A 85 -5.64 -6.77 -2.88
C ASN A 85 -4.37 -6.84 -2.01
N LEU A 86 -4.08 -5.78 -1.25
CA LEU A 86 -2.97 -5.75 -0.29
C LEU A 86 -3.35 -6.40 1.04
N LEU A 87 -4.65 -6.47 1.34
CA LEU A 87 -5.22 -7.15 2.50
C LEU A 87 -6.32 -8.11 2.05
N LEU A 88 -6.37 -9.28 2.66
CA LEU A 88 -7.44 -10.25 2.45
C LEU A 88 -8.60 -10.01 3.41
N LYS A 89 -9.80 -10.48 3.04
CA LYS A 89 -11.02 -10.33 3.84
C LYS A 89 -10.85 -10.92 5.24
N GLU A 90 -10.16 -12.05 5.34
CA GLU A 90 -9.96 -12.80 6.58
C GLU A 90 -9.01 -12.09 7.56
N GLU A 91 -8.20 -11.16 7.06
CA GLU A 91 -7.29 -10.36 7.89
C GLU A 91 -8.01 -9.18 8.55
N ILE A 92 -9.17 -8.76 8.03
CA ILE A 92 -9.91 -7.61 8.50
C ILE A 92 -10.85 -8.02 9.65
N PRO A 93 -10.88 -7.29 10.78
CA PRO A 93 -11.80 -7.58 11.87
C PRO A 93 -13.26 -7.60 11.41
N THR A 94 -14.03 -8.57 11.90
CA THR A 94 -15.45 -8.73 11.54
C THR A 94 -16.29 -7.48 11.81
N GLU A 95 -15.94 -6.68 12.82
CA GLU A 95 -16.61 -5.41 13.16
C GLU A 95 -16.43 -4.33 12.06
N ALA A 96 -15.39 -4.46 11.23
CA ALA A 96 -15.03 -3.47 10.22
C ALA A 96 -15.29 -3.94 8.78
N ILE A 97 -15.41 -5.24 8.52
CA ILE A 97 -15.38 -5.78 7.15
C ILE A 97 -16.49 -5.22 6.24
N GLU A 98 -17.73 -5.10 6.73
CA GLU A 98 -18.84 -4.58 5.91
C GLU A 98 -18.59 -3.14 5.46
N ILE A 99 -18.01 -2.33 6.36
CA ILE A 99 -17.69 -0.92 6.10
C ILE A 99 -16.53 -0.83 5.11
N VAL A 100 -15.53 -1.69 5.28
CA VAL A 100 -14.37 -1.77 4.41
C VAL A 100 -14.78 -2.17 2.99
N GLU A 101 -15.62 -3.19 2.84
CA GLU A 101 -16.17 -3.61 1.55
C GLU A 101 -17.01 -2.51 0.91
N HIS A 102 -17.86 -1.83 1.70
CA HIS A 102 -18.66 -0.73 1.20
C HIS A 102 -17.81 0.40 0.63
N PHE A 103 -16.80 0.87 1.38
CA PHE A 103 -15.91 1.93 0.89
C PHE A 103 -15.04 1.46 -0.28
N ALA A 104 -14.53 0.23 -0.23
CA ALA A 104 -13.71 -0.33 -1.31
C ALA A 104 -14.43 -0.29 -2.66
N ASN A 105 -15.73 -0.62 -2.68
CA ASN A 105 -16.57 -0.57 -3.88
C ASN A 105 -16.85 0.85 -4.39
N THR A 106 -16.56 1.89 -3.60
CA THR A 106 -16.74 3.31 -4.00
C THR A 106 -15.45 3.97 -4.49
N LEU A 107 -14.31 3.29 -4.36
CA LEU A 107 -13.00 3.83 -4.74
C LEU A 107 -12.72 3.75 -6.25
N PHE A 108 -13.56 3.04 -7.02
CA PHE A 108 -13.42 2.84 -8.46
C PHE A 108 -14.80 2.89 -9.17
#